data_AF-A0A922ZUT1-F1
#
_entry.id   AF-A0A922ZUT1-F1
#
_cell.length_a   1.000
_cell.length_b   1.000
_cell.length_c   1.000
_cell.angle_alpha   90.00
_cell.angle_beta   90.00
_cell.angle_gamma   90.00
#
_symmetry.space_group_name_H-M   'P 1'
#
loop_
_entity.id
_entity.type
_entity.pdbx_description
1 polymer ?
#
loop_
_entity_poly.entity_id
_entity_poly.type
_entity_poly.pdbx_seq_one_letter_code
_entity_poly.pdbx_strand_id
1 'polypeptide(L)'
;AAFALNKKKPTFPKELLSLLSTYSFPGNIRELESIIFDAVSRHPGKILSLERLNDHITERRAEIQKTSHSHSSEGHSPVTFSDELPTIKYATRLLVDEALTRAKGNQTIAARMLGITRQALGKRLKNTKQSPNESLYIQL
;
A
#
# COMPACT_ATOMS: atom_id res chain seq x y z
N ALA A 1 -15.73 14.65 -6.65
CA ALA A 1 -15.29 14.54 -8.06
C ALA A 1 -15.98 15.54 -8.99
N ALA A 2 -17.26 15.38 -9.37
CA ALA A 2 -17.92 16.27 -10.35
C ALA A 2 -17.97 17.75 -9.92
N PHE A 3 -18.29 18.01 -8.65
CA PHE A 3 -18.23 19.35 -8.05
C PHE A 3 -16.80 19.94 -8.07
N ALA A 4 -15.80 19.13 -7.70
CA ALA A 4 -14.39 19.54 -7.70
C ALA A 4 -13.83 19.81 -9.10
N LEU A 5 -14.39 19.17 -10.15
CA LEU A 5 -14.00 19.32 -11.55
C LEU A 5 -14.90 20.30 -12.33
N ASN A 6 -15.86 20.94 -11.66
CA ASN A 6 -16.84 21.84 -12.26
C ASN A 6 -17.61 21.22 -13.45
N LYS A 7 -17.93 19.92 -13.35
CA LYS A 7 -18.63 19.14 -14.39
C LYS A 7 -20.03 18.74 -13.94
N LYS A 8 -20.95 18.57 -14.91
CA LYS A 8 -22.30 18.03 -14.64
C LYS A 8 -22.19 16.62 -14.06
N LYS A 9 -23.03 16.30 -13.06
CA LYS A 9 -23.07 14.99 -12.41
C LYS A 9 -23.37 13.92 -13.48
N PRO A 10 -22.45 12.99 -13.75
CA PRO A 10 -22.69 11.94 -14.73
C PRO A 10 -23.69 10.93 -14.18
N THR A 11 -24.51 10.38 -15.06
CA THR A 11 -25.32 9.21 -14.75
C THR A 11 -24.41 7.99 -14.76
N PHE A 12 -24.44 7.19 -13.70
CA PHE A 12 -23.70 5.94 -13.65
C PHE A 12 -24.64 4.75 -13.87
N PRO A 13 -24.22 3.73 -14.63
CA PRO A 13 -24.98 2.49 -14.81
C PRO A 13 -24.97 1.65 -13.52
N LYS A 14 -26.02 0.84 -13.31
CA LYS A 14 -26.15 -0.02 -12.12
C LYS A 14 -25.02 -1.04 -11.99
N GLU A 15 -24.49 -1.50 -13.12
CA GLU A 15 -23.35 -2.42 -13.22
C GLU A 15 -22.07 -1.86 -12.57
N LEU A 16 -21.96 -0.54 -12.40
CA LEU A 16 -20.85 0.08 -11.68
C LEU A 16 -20.77 -0.41 -10.23
N LEU A 17 -21.91 -0.53 -9.56
CA LEU A 17 -21.95 -0.97 -8.16
C LEU A 17 -21.50 -2.43 -8.04
N SER A 18 -21.92 -3.28 -8.98
CA SER A 18 -21.48 -4.67 -9.06
C SER A 18 -19.96 -4.75 -9.28
N LEU A 19 -19.42 -3.95 -10.21
CA LEU A 19 -17.98 -3.93 -10.48
C LEU A 19 -17.17 -3.49 -9.24
N LEU A 20 -17.58 -2.38 -8.60
CA LEU A 20 -16.93 -1.90 -7.38
C LEU A 20 -17.04 -2.92 -6.23
N SER A 21 -18.17 -3.64 -6.11
CA SER A 21 -18.34 -4.66 -5.06
C SER A 21 -17.42 -5.87 -5.20
N THR A 22 -16.99 -6.18 -6.42
CA THR A 22 -16.09 -7.31 -6.71
C THR A 22 -14.60 -6.97 -6.59
N TYR A 23 -14.26 -5.71 -6.32
CA TYR A 23 -12.89 -5.25 -6.18
C TYR A 23 -12.57 -4.90 -4.73
N SER A 24 -11.44 -5.40 -4.24
CA SER A 24 -11.06 -5.35 -2.82
C SER A 24 -10.33 -4.05 -2.41
N PHE A 25 -10.07 -3.12 -3.34
CA PHE A 25 -9.42 -1.81 -3.11
C PHE A 25 -8.22 -1.86 -2.16
N PRO A 26 -7.09 -2.46 -2.57
CA PRO A 26 -5.89 -2.57 -1.73
C PRO A 26 -5.31 -1.22 -1.26
N GLY A 27 -5.64 -0.13 -1.94
CA GLY A 27 -5.29 1.25 -1.60
C GLY A 27 -6.32 2.00 -0.74
N ASN A 28 -7.35 1.33 -0.23
CA ASN A 28 -8.44 1.89 0.58
C ASN A 28 -9.24 3.01 -0.13
N ILE A 29 -9.95 3.86 0.63
CA ILE A 29 -10.83 4.94 0.14
C ILE A 29 -10.13 5.86 -0.87
N ARG A 30 -8.82 6.07 -0.76
CA ARG A 30 -8.04 6.90 -1.69
C ARG A 30 -7.99 6.33 -3.11
N GLU A 31 -7.97 5.01 -3.23
CA GLU A 31 -8.01 4.33 -4.52
C GLU A 31 -9.39 4.48 -5.15
N LEU A 32 -10.45 4.31 -4.37
CA LEU A 32 -11.83 4.57 -4.80
C LEU A 32 -12.00 6.03 -5.27
N GLU A 33 -11.49 6.99 -4.50
CA GLU A 33 -11.52 8.40 -4.87
C GLU A 33 -10.79 8.67 -6.19
N SER A 34 -9.61 8.07 -6.37
CA SER A 34 -8.80 8.24 -7.57
C SER A 34 -9.48 7.67 -8.81
N ILE A 35 -10.05 6.45 -8.70
CA ILE A 35 -10.80 5.80 -9.77
C ILE A 35 -12.03 6.63 -10.15
N ILE A 36 -12.81 7.11 -9.17
CA ILE A 36 -13.98 7.95 -9.42
C ILE A 36 -13.57 9.31 -10.02
N PHE A 37 -12.48 9.90 -9.53
CA PHE A 37 -12.00 11.19 -10.00
C PHE A 37 -11.53 11.11 -11.45
N ASP A 38 -10.79 10.07 -11.82
CA ASP A 38 -10.33 9.87 -13.20
C ASP A 38 -11.50 9.61 -14.15
N ALA A 39 -12.43 8.76 -13.72
CA ALA A 39 -13.64 8.44 -14.48
C ALA A 39 -14.52 9.68 -14.74
N VAL A 40 -14.59 10.62 -13.78
CA VAL A 40 -15.33 11.90 -13.95
C VAL A 40 -14.52 12.93 -14.74
N SER A 41 -13.20 12.97 -14.55
CA SER A 41 -12.30 13.91 -15.23
C SER A 41 -12.29 13.71 -16.75
N ARG A 42 -12.26 12.46 -17.21
CA ARG A 42 -12.08 12.13 -18.63
C ARG A 42 -13.39 11.91 -19.38
N HIS A 43 -14.53 12.17 -18.75
CA HIS A 43 -15.82 11.97 -19.38
C HIS A 43 -16.26 13.21 -20.20
N PRO A 44 -16.54 13.05 -21.52
CA PRO A 44 -17.10 14.11 -22.37
C PRO A 44 -18.65 14.09 -22.47
N GLY A 45 -19.37 13.18 -21.78
CA GLY A 45 -20.80 12.91 -22.01
C GLY A 45 -21.63 12.67 -20.74
N LYS A 46 -22.83 12.07 -20.91
CA LYS A 46 -23.83 11.83 -19.84
C LYS A 46 -23.66 10.53 -19.05
N ILE A 47 -23.01 9.49 -19.60
CA ILE A 47 -22.93 8.13 -19.03
C ILE A 47 -21.49 7.68 -18.82
N LEU A 48 -21.10 7.43 -17.57
CA LEU A 48 -19.78 6.92 -17.20
C LEU A 48 -19.47 5.61 -17.96
N SER A 49 -18.38 5.58 -18.72
CA SER A 49 -17.94 4.37 -19.44
C SER A 49 -17.39 3.35 -18.44
N LEU A 50 -18.05 2.20 -18.36
CA LEU A 50 -17.65 1.07 -17.51
C LEU A 50 -16.41 0.35 -18.02
N GLU A 51 -16.20 0.31 -19.34
CA GLU A 51 -15.07 -0.37 -19.96
C GLU A 51 -13.74 0.13 -19.40
N ARG A 52 -13.58 1.46 -19.27
CA ARG A 52 -12.36 2.07 -18.76
C ARG A 52 -12.12 1.82 -17.27
N LEU A 53 -13.20 1.78 -16.50
CA LEU A 53 -13.14 1.41 -15.08
C LEU A 53 -12.67 -0.04 -14.93
N ASN A 54 -13.13 -0.91 -15.83
CA ASN A 54 -12.73 -2.30 -15.89
C ASN A 54 -11.27 -2.46 -16.35
N ASP A 55 -10.83 -1.69 -17.35
CA ASP A 55 -9.43 -1.63 -17.79
C ASP A 55 -8.52 -1.25 -16.61
N HIS A 56 -8.85 -0.17 -15.90
CA HIS A 56 -8.05 0.35 -14.79
C HIS A 56 -7.97 -0.64 -13.61
N ILE A 57 -9.08 -1.33 -13.30
CA ILE A 57 -9.12 -2.40 -12.30
C ILE A 57 -8.29 -3.61 -12.74
N THR A 58 -8.34 -3.96 -14.03
CA THR A 58 -7.64 -5.13 -14.60
C THR A 58 -6.13 -4.91 -14.68
N GLU A 59 -5.70 -3.74 -15.17
CA GLU A 59 -4.30 -3.32 -15.16
C GLU A 59 -3.75 -3.33 -13.74
N ARG A 60 -4.51 -2.80 -12.78
CA ARG A 60 -4.10 -2.77 -11.38
C ARG A 60 -3.99 -4.16 -10.76
N ARG A 61 -4.93 -5.07 -11.06
CA ARG A 61 -4.82 -6.49 -10.67
C ARG A 61 -3.57 -7.13 -11.25
N ALA A 62 -3.25 -6.85 -12.52
CA ALA A 62 -2.06 -7.38 -13.16
C ALA A 62 -0.77 -6.81 -12.55
N GLU A 63 -0.73 -5.53 -12.16
CA GLU A 63 0.38 -4.93 -11.42
C GLU A 63 0.59 -5.61 -10.06
N ILE A 64 -0.48 -5.82 -9.30
CA ILE A 64 -0.43 -6.47 -7.99
C ILE A 64 0.03 -7.94 -8.12
N GLN A 65 -0.46 -8.65 -9.13
CA GLN A 65 -0.04 -10.03 -9.39
C GLN A 65 1.43 -10.10 -9.79
N LYS A 66 1.94 -9.14 -10.58
CA LYS A 66 3.36 -9.03 -10.94
C LYS A 66 4.24 -8.75 -9.72
N THR A 67 3.81 -7.90 -8.78
CA THR A 67 4.55 -7.68 -7.52
C THR A 67 4.45 -8.86 -6.57
N SER A 68 3.38 -9.66 -6.65
CA SER A 68 3.18 -10.82 -5.78
C SER A 68 4.00 -12.04 -6.26
N HIS A 69 4.15 -12.23 -7.57
CA HIS A 69 4.94 -13.33 -8.14
C HIS A 69 6.46 -13.14 -8.03
N SER A 70 6.95 -11.94 -7.69
CA SER A 70 8.35 -11.75 -7.29
C SER A 70 8.64 -12.12 -5.83
N HIS A 71 7.62 -12.57 -5.07
CA HIS A 71 7.73 -12.92 -3.65
C HIS A 71 7.33 -14.36 -3.33
N SER A 72 7.00 -15.18 -4.33
CA SER A 72 6.49 -16.53 -4.11
C SER A 72 7.41 -17.61 -4.66
N SER A 73 8.62 -17.75 -4.10
CA SER A 73 9.37 -19.01 -4.04
C SER A 73 10.81 -18.77 -3.60
N GLU A 74 11.09 -18.79 -2.30
CA GLU A 74 12.38 -19.18 -1.70
C GLU A 74 12.30 -19.03 -0.16
N GLY A 75 11.94 -20.12 0.54
CA GLY A 75 12.38 -20.34 1.93
C GLY A 75 11.84 -19.44 3.05
N HIS A 76 10.55 -19.07 3.07
CA HIS A 76 9.98 -18.40 4.22
C HIS A 76 9.55 -19.41 5.30
N SER A 77 10.39 -19.61 6.32
CA SER A 77 9.89 -20.11 7.60
C SER A 77 8.82 -19.14 8.11
N PRO A 78 7.65 -19.63 8.58
CA PRO A 78 6.63 -18.76 9.13
C PRO A 78 7.18 -17.95 10.30
N VAL A 79 6.90 -16.65 10.31
CA VAL A 79 7.22 -15.79 11.45
C VAL A 79 6.40 -16.29 12.63
N THR A 80 7.08 -16.83 13.64
CA THR A 80 6.46 -17.33 14.86
C THR A 80 6.51 -16.25 15.92
N PHE A 81 5.39 -16.03 16.61
CA PHE A 81 5.29 -15.10 17.72
C PHE A 81 5.14 -15.89 19.03
N SER A 82 5.61 -15.31 20.13
CA SER A 82 5.37 -15.81 21.50
C SER A 82 3.92 -15.51 21.93
N ASP A 83 3.56 -15.94 23.15
CA ASP A 83 2.23 -15.68 23.75
C ASP A 83 1.90 -14.17 23.83
N GLU A 84 2.90 -13.33 24.05
CA GLU A 84 2.76 -11.87 24.00
C GLU A 84 3.26 -11.30 22.69
N LEU A 85 2.40 -10.54 22.02
CA LEU A 85 2.74 -9.87 20.77
C LEU A 85 3.56 -8.60 21.01
N PRO A 86 4.65 -8.40 20.26
CA PRO A 86 5.39 -7.15 20.31
C PRO A 86 4.52 -5.98 19.81
N THR A 87 4.80 -4.77 20.30
CA THR A 87 4.16 -3.57 19.73
C THR A 87 4.56 -3.42 18.26
N ILE A 88 3.66 -2.84 17.46
CA ILE A 88 3.94 -2.57 16.03
C ILE A 88 5.22 -1.74 15.86
N LYS A 89 5.47 -0.80 16.77
CA LYS A 89 6.69 0.03 16.76
C LYS A 89 7.94 -0.83 16.93
N TYR A 90 7.93 -1.73 17.92
CA TYR A 90 9.07 -2.62 18.20
C TYR A 90 9.29 -3.64 17.08
N ALA A 91 8.24 -4.32 16.62
CA ALA A 91 8.32 -5.28 15.52
C ALA A 91 8.83 -4.61 14.23
N THR A 92 8.33 -3.41 13.91
CA THR A 92 8.82 -2.61 12.78
C THR A 92 10.32 -2.32 12.92
N ARG A 93 10.78 -1.92 14.11
CA ARG A 93 12.20 -1.63 14.35
C ARG A 93 13.07 -2.86 14.08
N LEU A 94 12.70 -4.02 14.63
CA LEU A 94 13.42 -5.27 14.40
C LEU A 94 13.54 -5.62 12.91
N LEU A 95 12.44 -5.49 12.16
CA LEU A 95 12.44 -5.75 10.72
C LEU A 95 13.33 -4.76 9.95
N VAL A 96 13.28 -3.47 10.32
CA VAL A 96 14.11 -2.43 9.71
C VAL A 96 15.60 -2.65 9.98
N ASP A 97 15.95 -2.99 11.22
CA ASP A 97 17.33 -3.23 11.63
C ASP A 97 17.90 -4.47 10.95
N GLU A 98 17.13 -5.56 10.87
CA GLU A 98 17.54 -6.77 10.16
C GLU A 98 17.73 -6.51 8.66
N ALA A 99 16.79 -5.80 8.02
CA ALA A 99 16.91 -5.45 6.60
C ALA A 99 18.12 -4.55 6.33
N LEU A 100 18.41 -3.59 7.21
CA LEU A 100 19.61 -2.74 7.10
C LEU A 100 20.89 -3.56 7.29
N THR A 101 20.89 -4.50 8.21
CA THR A 101 22.03 -5.39 8.48
C THR A 101 22.34 -6.24 7.24
N ARG A 102 21.32 -6.90 6.67
CA ARG A 102 21.46 -7.68 5.42
C ARG A 102 21.87 -6.81 4.22
N ALA A 103 21.40 -5.57 4.19
CA ALA A 103 21.74 -4.61 3.15
C ALA A 103 23.07 -3.85 3.39
N LYS A 104 23.82 -4.17 4.45
CA LYS A 104 25.06 -3.46 4.84
C LYS A 104 24.87 -1.94 4.92
N GLY A 105 23.74 -1.49 5.48
CA GLY A 105 23.38 -0.09 5.63
C GLY A 105 22.80 0.57 4.37
N ASN A 106 22.70 -0.13 3.24
CA ASN A 106 22.11 0.41 2.02
C ASN A 106 20.57 0.50 2.13
N GLN A 107 20.07 1.69 2.43
CA GLN A 107 18.64 1.96 2.62
C GLN A 107 17.78 1.63 1.40
N THR A 108 18.31 1.75 0.17
CA THR A 108 17.55 1.42 -1.04
C THR A 108 17.33 -0.09 -1.14
N ILE A 109 18.37 -0.88 -0.84
CA ILE A 109 18.30 -2.34 -0.83
C ILE A 109 17.42 -2.82 0.34
N ALA A 110 17.59 -2.25 1.54
CA ALA A 110 16.77 -2.58 2.71
C ALA A 110 15.28 -2.29 2.49
N ALA A 111 14.96 -1.13 1.89
CA ALA A 111 13.57 -0.78 1.56
C ALA A 111 12.96 -1.78 0.57
N ARG A 112 13.73 -2.21 -0.43
CA ARG A 112 13.32 -3.25 -1.39
C ARG A 112 13.07 -4.59 -0.70
N MET A 113 13.94 -5.02 0.23
CA MET A 113 13.75 -6.26 1.00
C MET A 113 12.47 -6.22 1.84
N LEU A 114 12.10 -5.05 2.36
CA LEU A 114 10.89 -4.86 3.16
C LEU A 114 9.63 -4.57 2.33
N GLY A 115 9.74 -4.52 0.99
CA GLY A 115 8.61 -4.23 0.11
C GLY A 115 8.05 -2.80 0.26
N ILE A 116 8.87 -1.83 0.67
CA ILE A 116 8.45 -0.43 0.84
C ILE A 116 9.33 0.54 0.03
N THR A 117 8.87 1.79 -0.12
CA THR A 117 9.67 2.83 -0.77
C THR A 117 10.82 3.29 0.12
N ARG A 118 11.92 3.75 -0.49
CA ARG A 118 13.06 4.36 0.23
C ARG A 118 12.63 5.53 1.12
N GLN A 119 11.68 6.34 0.66
CA GLN A 119 11.14 7.47 1.42
C GLN A 119 10.39 7.00 2.68
N ALA A 120 9.58 5.94 2.57
CA ALA A 120 8.89 5.35 3.72
C ALA A 120 9.88 4.80 4.75
N LEU A 121 10.94 4.13 4.31
CA LEU A 121 12.02 3.67 5.18
C LEU A 121 12.70 4.85 5.89
N GLY A 122 13.05 5.91 5.14
CA GLY A 122 13.67 7.11 5.69
C GLY A 122 12.82 7.80 6.77
N LYS A 123 11.49 7.86 6.58
CA LYS A 123 10.56 8.39 7.58
C LYS A 123 10.57 7.55 8.87
N ARG A 124 10.57 6.22 8.75
CA ARG A 124 10.63 5.30 9.90
C ARG A 124 11.94 5.42 10.68
N LEU A 125 13.06 5.59 9.98
CA LEU A 125 14.38 5.80 10.61
C LEU A 125 14.47 7.13 11.37
N LYS A 126 13.91 8.21 10.82
CA LYS A 126 13.87 9.52 11.51
C LYS A 126 13.07 9.45 12.81
N ASN A 127 11.92 8.79 12.80
CA ASN A 127 11.07 8.63 13.98
C ASN A 127 11.72 7.74 15.06
N THR A 128 12.63 6.84 14.67
CA THR A 128 13.35 5.96 15.60
C THR A 128 14.48 6.70 16.33
N LYS A 129 15.22 7.57 15.63
CA LYS A 129 16.31 8.37 16.22
C LYS A 129 15.83 9.42 17.25
N GLN A 130 14.55 9.80 17.21
CA GLN A 130 13.94 10.71 18.18
C GLN A 130 13.45 10.02 19.47
N SER A 131 13.67 8.71 19.64
CA SER A 131 13.34 7.97 20.88
C SER A 131 14.60 7.47 21.62
N PRO A 132 15.49 8.32 22.15
CA PRO A 132 16.67 7.85 22.90
C PRO A 132 16.36 7.62 24.39
N ASN A 133 15.31 6.87 24.74
CA ASN A 133 14.95 6.66 26.16
C ASN A 133 14.19 5.35 26.47
N GLU A 134 14.53 4.24 25.81
CA GLU A 134 14.05 2.89 26.20
C GLU A 134 15.21 1.91 26.38
N SER A 135 16.41 2.42 26.69
CA SER A 135 17.61 1.60 26.89
C SER A 135 17.89 1.26 28.37
N LEU A 136 16.93 1.49 29.27
CA LEU A 136 17.07 1.23 30.72
C LEU A 136 16.11 0.20 31.30
N TYR A 137 15.39 -0.58 30.48
CA TYR A 137 14.45 -1.60 31.00
C TYR A 137 14.87 -3.06 30.79
N ILE A 138 16.09 -3.33 30.33
CA ILE A 138 16.62 -4.71 30.28
C ILE A 138 18.03 -4.73 30.86
N GLN A 139 18.17 -4.52 32.17
CA GLN A 139 19.23 -5.12 32.98
C GLN A 139 18.72 -5.31 34.41
N LEU A 140 18.51 -6.60 34.75
CA LEU A 140 18.33 -7.22 36.07
C LEU A 140 17.10 -6.79 36.89
#